data_AF-A0AA39QEU7-F1
#
_entry.id   AF-A0AA39QEU7-F1
#
_cell.length_a   1.000
_cell.length_b   1.000
_cell.length_c   1.000
_cell.angle_alpha   90.00
_cell.angle_beta   90.00
_cell.angle_gamma   90.00
#
_symmetry.space_group_name_H-M   'P 1'
#
loop_
_entity.id
_entity.type
_entity.pdbx_description
1 polymer ?
#
loop_
_entity_poly.entity_id
_entity_poly.type
_entity_poly.pdbx_seq_one_letter_code
_entity_poly.pdbx_strand_id
1 'polypeptide(L)'
;MGDLSATLKTVVISPADVTICRSRLFFARPATIPHTNQILCGFQPNHILNRLMPSYPVGEQLNGDEVPDYDPRQQQEKARHLSKYIFPRQYGLSSAFTFKTSKWGRPVTPTFTDRGAEIRPSKTPKRLKETLNRLDTLIWRHSKCKYKLLHDQVCPSKVATKSEKPLESSVILELLSEENSQLQTQASLGEEVSLDSAGNSIFPIGFTQAKRYAESKPRFVEFSCSHFEVYRYVLLVTQQVIPHEFWGSDSNFKHICRSMIQHIRLRMADASGERRKADTRQRL
;
A
#
# COMPACT_ATOMS: atom_id res chain seq x y z
N MET A 1 -33.01 10.81 26.87
CA MET A 1 -31.70 10.46 26.28
C MET A 1 -31.64 8.95 26.15
N GLY A 2 -31.98 8.42 24.98
CA GLY A 2 -32.09 6.98 24.74
C GLY A 2 -30.72 6.39 24.44
N ASP A 3 -30.30 5.45 25.28
CA ASP A 3 -29.06 4.70 25.12
C ASP A 3 -29.24 3.68 23.99
N LEU A 4 -28.95 4.10 22.75
CA LEU A 4 -28.90 3.22 21.57
C LEU A 4 -27.62 2.36 21.64
N SER A 5 -27.57 1.45 22.61
CA SER A 5 -26.59 0.37 22.63
C SER A 5 -26.87 -0.56 21.44
N ALA A 6 -26.31 -0.21 20.28
CA ALA A 6 -26.32 -1.04 19.09
C ALA A 6 -25.79 -2.44 19.48
N THR A 7 -26.70 -3.42 19.54
CA THR A 7 -26.32 -4.77 19.93
C THR A 7 -25.44 -5.36 18.83
N LEU A 8 -24.16 -5.58 19.13
CA LEU A 8 -23.19 -6.13 18.19
C LEU A 8 -23.40 -7.65 18.02
N LYS A 9 -23.25 -8.15 16.80
CA LYS A 9 -23.23 -9.58 16.47
C LYS A 9 -21.78 -10.03 16.26
N THR A 10 -21.38 -11.15 16.87
CA THR A 10 -20.10 -11.80 16.56
C THR A 10 -20.24 -12.59 15.27
N VAL A 11 -19.34 -12.34 14.33
CA VAL A 11 -19.21 -13.06 13.06
C VAL A 11 -18.01 -13.97 13.15
N VAL A 12 -18.16 -15.22 12.71
CA VAL A 12 -17.09 -16.18 12.54
C VAL A 12 -17.01 -16.55 11.06
N ILE A 13 -15.83 -16.41 10.47
CA ILE A 13 -15.58 -16.61 9.03
C ILE A 13 -14.58 -17.75 8.85
N SER A 14 -14.85 -18.66 7.91
CA SER A 14 -13.93 -19.73 7.52
C SER A 14 -12.67 -19.17 6.86
N PRO A 15 -11.49 -19.80 6.98
CA PRO A 15 -10.29 -19.34 6.29
C PRO A 15 -10.44 -19.20 4.76
N ALA A 16 -11.28 -20.03 4.13
CA ALA A 16 -11.56 -19.96 2.70
C ALA A 16 -12.41 -18.74 2.30
N ASP A 17 -13.18 -18.18 3.24
CA ASP A 17 -14.11 -17.07 3.02
C ASP A 17 -13.50 -15.70 3.36
N VAL A 18 -12.28 -15.69 3.92
CA VAL A 18 -11.56 -14.44 4.21
C VAL A 18 -11.19 -13.76 2.90
N THR A 19 -11.84 -12.64 2.64
CA THR A 19 -11.60 -11.86 1.43
C THR A 19 -10.37 -10.98 1.59
N ILE A 20 -9.40 -11.10 0.68
CA ILE A 20 -8.29 -10.15 0.55
C ILE A 20 -8.81 -8.93 -0.22
N CYS A 21 -8.90 -7.77 0.44
CA CYS A 21 -9.46 -6.54 -0.14
C CYS A 21 -8.59 -5.94 -1.26
N ARG A 22 -8.70 -6.49 -2.48
CA ARG A 22 -7.99 -6.01 -3.67
C ARG A 22 -8.37 -4.58 -4.07
N SER A 23 -9.58 -4.14 -3.71
CA SER A 23 -10.04 -2.77 -3.99
C SER A 23 -9.11 -1.69 -3.45
N ARG A 24 -8.33 -1.99 -2.40
CA ARG A 24 -7.34 -1.07 -1.81
C ARG A 24 -6.09 -0.87 -2.66
N LEU A 25 -5.83 -1.74 -3.64
CA LEU A 25 -4.73 -1.57 -4.58
C LEU A 25 -5.05 -0.55 -5.67
N PHE A 26 -6.33 -0.36 -5.98
CA PHE A 26 -6.77 0.56 -7.02
C PHE A 26 -6.92 1.97 -6.45
N PHE A 27 -6.44 2.97 -7.19
CA PHE A 27 -6.53 4.39 -6.82
C PHE A 27 -5.85 4.75 -5.49
N ALA A 28 -4.96 3.90 -5.00
CA ALA A 28 -4.14 4.21 -3.83
C ALA A 28 -3.22 5.39 -4.14
N ARG A 29 -3.19 6.38 -3.25
CA ARG A 29 -2.20 7.46 -3.31
C ARG A 29 -0.91 7.01 -2.64
N PRO A 30 0.26 7.44 -3.14
CA PRO A 30 1.53 7.21 -2.46
C PRO A 30 1.47 7.75 -1.02
N ALA A 31 2.11 7.04 -0.09
CA ALA A 31 2.36 7.59 1.23
C ALA A 31 3.49 8.61 1.18
N THR A 32 3.43 9.60 2.05
CA THR A 32 4.55 10.51 2.32
C THR A 32 5.15 10.21 3.69
N ILE A 33 6.45 10.49 3.84
CA ILE A 33 7.11 10.46 5.15
C ILE A 33 6.52 11.60 5.99
N PRO A 34 6.09 11.34 7.25
CA PRO A 34 5.51 12.37 8.10
C PRO A 34 6.39 13.62 8.19
N HIS A 35 5.77 14.80 8.09
CA HIS A 35 6.46 16.10 8.14
C HIS A 35 7.43 16.37 6.98
N THR A 36 7.38 15.56 5.91
CA THR A 36 8.11 15.80 4.67
C THR A 36 7.17 15.63 3.46
N ASN A 37 7.56 16.18 2.31
CA ASN A 37 6.90 15.92 1.03
C ASN A 37 7.65 14.84 0.22
N GLN A 38 8.29 13.88 0.91
CA GLN A 38 8.99 12.79 0.24
C GLN A 38 8.12 11.54 0.20
N ILE A 39 8.01 10.94 -0.99
CA ILE A 39 7.31 9.68 -1.21
C ILE A 39 7.98 8.57 -0.39
N LEU A 40 7.19 7.95 0.48
CA LEU A 40 7.60 6.81 1.27
C LEU A 40 7.55 5.53 0.42
N CYS A 41 8.72 4.95 0.17
CA CYS A 41 8.82 3.61 -0.42
C CYS A 41 8.71 2.55 0.68
N GLY A 42 7.71 1.66 0.58
CA GLY A 42 7.53 0.55 1.52
C GLY A 42 6.13 0.54 2.15
N PHE A 43 6.06 0.19 3.44
CA PHE A 43 4.78 0.20 4.16
C PHE A 43 4.35 1.63 4.53
N GLN A 44 3.04 1.83 4.71
CA GLN A 44 2.45 3.11 5.14
C GLN A 44 2.94 3.51 6.54
N PRO A 45 2.98 4.81 6.91
CA PRO A 45 3.43 5.25 8.23
C PRO A 45 2.61 4.65 9.38
N ASN A 46 1.31 4.46 9.17
CA ASN A 46 0.40 3.87 10.14
C ASN A 46 0.53 2.32 10.26
N HIS A 47 1.32 1.69 9.40
CA HIS A 47 1.55 0.25 9.47
C HIS A 47 2.32 -0.11 10.73
N ILE A 48 1.94 -1.20 11.39
CA ILE A 48 2.51 -1.59 12.69
C ILE A 48 4.04 -1.69 12.68
N LEU A 49 4.62 -2.18 11.59
CA LEU A 49 6.07 -2.31 11.49
C LEU A 49 6.76 -0.93 11.49
N ASN A 50 6.24 0.06 10.77
CA ASN A 50 6.78 1.42 10.81
C ASN A 50 6.49 2.11 12.14
N ARG A 51 5.38 1.79 12.82
CA ARG A 51 5.10 2.31 14.18
C ARG A 51 6.08 1.79 15.23
N LEU A 52 6.58 0.56 15.07
CA LEU A 52 7.53 -0.06 16.00
C LEU A 52 8.99 0.32 15.68
N MET A 53 9.32 0.31 14.39
CA MET A 53 10.65 0.62 13.89
C MET A 53 10.54 1.08 12.43
N PRO A 54 10.45 2.40 12.18
CA PRO A 54 10.38 2.97 10.84
C PRO A 54 11.49 2.45 9.92
N SER A 55 11.15 2.19 8.66
CA SER A 55 12.11 1.85 7.59
C SER A 55 12.68 3.08 6.86
N TYR A 56 12.34 4.27 7.33
CA TYR A 56 12.71 5.57 6.77
C TYR A 56 13.30 6.45 7.88
N PRO A 57 14.13 7.45 7.51
CA PRO A 57 14.71 8.37 8.49
C PRO A 57 13.61 9.13 9.23
N VAL A 58 13.72 9.19 10.56
CA VAL A 58 12.83 10.01 11.41
C VAL A 58 13.69 11.02 12.15
N GLY A 59 13.41 12.31 11.94
CA GLY A 59 13.99 13.43 12.68
C GLY A 59 15.52 13.41 12.77
N GLU A 60 16.03 13.07 13.95
CA GLU A 60 17.45 13.15 14.36
C GLU A 60 18.41 12.24 13.57
N GLN A 61 17.91 11.23 12.86
CA GLN A 61 18.73 10.33 12.04
C GLN A 61 19.32 10.96 10.78
N LEU A 62 19.02 12.23 10.50
CA LEU A 62 19.59 12.97 9.37
C LEU A 62 21.03 13.45 9.62
N ASN A 63 21.52 13.40 10.87
CA ASN A 63 22.81 14.00 11.26
C ASN A 63 23.93 13.04 11.70
N GLY A 64 23.74 11.71 11.67
CA GLY A 64 24.84 10.79 11.95
C GLY A 64 24.43 9.32 12.04
N ASP A 65 25.40 8.44 11.71
CA ASP A 65 25.35 6.97 11.77
C ASP A 65 25.15 6.39 13.19
N GLU A 66 24.42 7.06 14.08
CA GLU A 66 24.07 6.51 15.38
C GLU A 66 23.04 5.40 15.18
N VAL A 67 23.56 4.18 15.22
CA VAL A 67 22.76 2.97 15.39
C VAL A 67 21.91 3.18 16.64
N PRO A 68 20.56 3.13 16.55
CA PRO A 68 19.70 3.27 17.72
C PRO A 68 20.15 2.29 18.79
N ASP A 69 20.38 2.79 20.01
CA ASP A 69 20.87 1.99 21.12
C ASP A 69 20.04 0.70 21.27
N TYR A 70 20.72 -0.45 21.15
CA TYR A 70 20.07 -1.75 21.16
C TYR A 70 19.75 -2.12 22.61
N ASP A 71 18.57 -1.75 23.08
CA ASP A 71 18.02 -2.28 24.32
C ASP A 71 17.24 -3.59 24.03
N PRO A 72 17.77 -4.76 24.46
CA PRO A 72 17.11 -6.05 24.23
C PRO A 72 15.70 -6.10 24.83
N ARG A 73 15.43 -5.35 25.91
CA ARG A 73 14.13 -5.34 26.58
C ARG A 73 13.10 -4.62 25.72
N GLN A 74 13.42 -3.42 25.24
CA GLN A 74 12.55 -2.67 24.34
C GLN A 74 12.28 -3.43 23.04
N GLN A 75 13.30 -4.08 22.49
CA GLN A 75 13.13 -4.87 21.27
C GLN A 75 12.19 -6.06 21.49
N GLN A 76 12.32 -6.76 22.62
CA GLN A 76 11.40 -7.83 22.97
C GLN A 76 9.97 -7.33 23.22
N GLU A 77 9.80 -6.13 23.78
CA GLU A 77 8.49 -5.49 23.94
C GLU A 77 7.85 -5.17 22.58
N LYS A 78 8.63 -4.66 21.61
CA LYS A 78 8.17 -4.45 20.23
C LYS A 78 7.72 -5.76 19.59
N ALA A 79 8.47 -6.85 19.76
CA ALA A 79 8.09 -8.17 19.27
C ALA A 79 6.80 -8.69 19.92
N ARG A 80 6.64 -8.51 21.25
CA ARG A 80 5.39 -8.84 21.96
C ARG A 80 4.23 -8.02 21.43
N HIS A 81 4.43 -6.73 21.17
CA HIS A 81 3.40 -5.86 20.64
C HIS A 81 2.99 -6.29 19.22
N LEU A 82 3.96 -6.54 18.32
CA LEU A 82 3.71 -7.05 16.97
C LEU A 82 2.94 -8.38 16.99
N SER A 83 3.27 -9.27 17.93
CA SER A 83 2.58 -10.57 18.04
C SER A 83 1.07 -10.43 18.28
N LYS A 84 0.61 -9.33 18.88
CA LYS A 84 -0.82 -9.04 19.08
C LYS A 84 -1.52 -8.66 17.77
N TYR A 85 -0.79 -8.09 16.81
CA TYR A 85 -1.31 -7.79 15.47
C TYR A 85 -1.37 -9.03 14.57
N ILE A 86 -0.34 -9.89 14.63
CA ILE A 86 -0.24 -11.08 13.77
C ILE A 86 -1.05 -12.26 14.32
N PHE A 87 -1.06 -12.45 15.65
CA PHE A 87 -1.76 -13.56 16.32
C PHE A 87 -2.86 -13.08 17.28
N PRO A 88 -3.78 -12.19 16.86
CA PRO A 88 -4.73 -11.55 17.76
C PRO A 88 -5.62 -12.55 18.52
N ARG A 89 -5.98 -13.66 17.87
CA ARG A 89 -6.83 -14.70 18.47
C ARG A 89 -6.18 -15.37 19.69
N GLN A 90 -4.85 -15.49 19.73
CA GLN A 90 -4.13 -16.05 20.88
C GLN A 90 -4.19 -15.12 22.10
N TYR A 91 -4.50 -13.84 21.88
CA TYR A 91 -4.68 -12.81 22.90
C TYR A 91 -6.16 -12.52 23.21
N GLY A 92 -7.09 -13.27 22.63
CA GLY A 92 -8.53 -13.01 22.75
C GLY A 92 -9.01 -11.74 22.03
N LEU A 93 -8.19 -11.21 21.11
CA LEU A 93 -8.53 -10.04 20.30
C LEU A 93 -9.32 -10.46 19.05
N SER A 94 -10.08 -9.53 18.49
CA SER A 94 -10.80 -9.73 17.21
C SER A 94 -9.84 -10.03 16.05
N SER A 95 -10.30 -10.63 14.97
CA SER A 95 -9.45 -11.00 13.83
C SER A 95 -10.27 -11.04 12.55
N ALA A 96 -9.59 -11.19 11.40
CA ALA A 96 -10.26 -11.41 10.12
C ALA A 96 -11.21 -12.63 10.14
N PHE A 97 -10.96 -13.61 11.01
CA PHE A 97 -11.81 -14.80 11.17
C PHE A 97 -12.90 -14.63 12.22
N THR A 98 -12.79 -13.64 13.11
CA THR A 98 -13.73 -13.47 14.23
C THR A 98 -13.80 -12.02 14.66
N PHE A 99 -14.90 -11.33 14.36
CA PHE A 99 -15.07 -9.92 14.71
C PHE A 99 -16.51 -9.57 15.05
N LYS A 100 -16.70 -8.41 15.69
CA LYS A 100 -18.02 -7.87 16.02
C LYS A 100 -18.46 -6.91 14.92
N THR A 101 -19.70 -7.03 14.47
CA THR A 101 -20.33 -6.14 13.49
C THR A 101 -21.69 -5.68 13.99
N SER A 102 -22.21 -4.58 13.43
CA SER A 102 -23.60 -4.19 13.64
C SER A 102 -24.55 -5.34 13.22
N LYS A 103 -25.62 -5.56 13.98
CA LYS A 103 -26.70 -6.49 13.59
C LYS A 103 -27.36 -6.11 12.27
N TRP A 104 -27.32 -4.83 11.92
CA TRP A 104 -27.98 -4.28 10.75
C TRP A 104 -26.94 -3.96 9.67
N GLY A 105 -27.12 -4.54 8.49
CA GLY A 105 -26.23 -4.36 7.33
C GLY A 105 -25.36 -5.57 7.01
N ARG A 106 -24.65 -5.52 5.87
CA ARG A 106 -23.69 -6.57 5.51
C ARG A 106 -22.46 -6.48 6.43
N PRO A 107 -21.96 -7.60 6.96
CA PRO A 107 -20.75 -7.61 7.78
C PRO A 107 -19.56 -7.11 6.96
N VAL A 108 -19.02 -5.95 7.32
CA VAL A 108 -17.80 -5.40 6.72
C VAL A 108 -16.63 -5.85 7.58
N THR A 109 -15.68 -6.55 6.97
CA THR A 109 -14.46 -6.97 7.69
C THR A 109 -13.65 -5.74 8.09
N PRO A 110 -13.33 -5.56 9.38
CA PRO A 110 -12.53 -4.42 9.82
C PRO A 110 -11.12 -4.44 9.22
N THR A 111 -10.52 -3.26 9.09
CA THR A 111 -9.19 -3.08 8.48
C THR A 111 -8.06 -3.54 9.40
N PHE A 112 -8.29 -3.59 10.72
CA PHE A 112 -7.31 -4.02 11.75
C PHE A 112 -5.93 -3.32 11.71
N THR A 113 -5.77 -2.24 10.95
CA THR A 113 -4.52 -1.48 10.82
C THR A 113 -4.15 -0.77 12.13
N ASP A 114 -5.14 -0.17 12.80
CA ASP A 114 -4.95 0.39 14.13
C ASP A 114 -5.83 -0.35 15.14
N ARG A 115 -5.17 -0.88 16.17
CA ARG A 115 -5.80 -1.67 17.24
C ARG A 115 -5.28 -1.25 18.60
N GLY A 116 -4.62 -0.09 18.70
CA GLY A 116 -4.05 0.41 19.95
C GLY A 116 -5.09 0.46 21.08
N ALA A 117 -6.32 0.87 20.77
CA ALA A 117 -7.42 0.93 21.74
C ALA A 117 -7.91 -0.44 22.23
N GLU A 118 -7.76 -1.50 21.43
CA GLU A 118 -8.18 -2.86 21.79
C GLU A 118 -7.08 -3.60 22.57
N ILE A 119 -5.83 -3.29 22.27
CA ILE A 119 -4.66 -3.94 22.84
C ILE A 119 -4.46 -3.49 24.28
N ARG A 120 -4.77 -4.39 25.22
CA ARG A 120 -4.47 -4.23 26.64
C ARG A 120 -3.11 -4.86 27.01
N PRO A 121 -2.49 -4.44 28.12
CA PRO A 121 -1.37 -5.16 28.72
C PRO A 121 -1.81 -6.59 29.06
N SER A 122 -1.15 -7.59 28.49
CA SER A 122 -1.51 -8.99 28.68
C SER A 122 -0.27 -9.88 28.58
N LYS A 123 -0.29 -11.01 29.28
CA LYS A 123 0.81 -11.97 29.27
C LYS A 123 0.92 -12.62 27.89
N THR A 124 2.15 -12.84 27.42
CA THR A 124 2.41 -13.56 26.17
C THR A 124 2.03 -15.04 26.33
N PRO A 125 1.14 -15.58 25.47
CA PRO A 125 0.79 -16.99 25.45
C PRO A 125 2.02 -17.89 25.29
N LYS A 126 2.06 -19.02 25.99
CA LYS A 126 3.21 -19.95 26.00
C LYS A 126 3.64 -20.35 24.57
N ARG A 127 2.67 -20.61 23.69
CA ARG A 127 2.88 -20.99 22.29
C ARG A 127 3.60 -19.94 21.45
N LEU A 128 3.48 -18.65 21.80
CA LEU A 128 4.08 -17.56 21.02
C LEU A 128 5.46 -17.15 21.51
N LYS A 129 5.93 -17.68 22.64
CA LYS A 129 7.23 -17.31 23.23
C LYS A 129 8.38 -17.54 22.25
N GLU A 130 8.42 -18.70 21.59
CA GLU A 130 9.44 -19.04 20.59
C GLU A 130 9.31 -18.19 19.32
N THR A 131 8.09 -17.83 18.94
CA THR A 131 7.83 -16.98 17.77
C THR A 131 8.32 -15.55 17.97
N LEU A 132 8.48 -15.06 19.21
CA LEU A 132 8.91 -13.68 19.47
C LEU A 132 10.28 -13.36 18.84
N ASN A 133 11.24 -14.29 18.88
CA ASN A 133 12.56 -14.09 18.28
C ASN A 133 12.48 -13.94 16.75
N ARG A 134 11.53 -14.64 16.12
CA ARG A 134 11.28 -14.53 14.67
C ARG A 134 10.60 -13.20 14.33
N LEU A 135 9.69 -12.74 15.19
CA LEU A 135 9.03 -11.44 15.04
C LEU A 135 10.00 -10.28 15.24
N ASP A 136 10.93 -10.40 16.18
CA ASP A 136 12.03 -9.47 16.37
C ASP A 136 12.87 -9.36 15.08
N THR A 137 13.30 -10.51 14.54
CA THR A 137 14.03 -10.57 13.26
C THR A 137 13.23 -9.90 12.12
N LEU A 138 11.91 -10.08 12.07
CA LEU A 138 11.04 -9.45 11.08
C LEU A 138 11.00 -7.93 11.23
N ILE A 139 10.88 -7.41 12.47
CA ILE A 139 10.91 -5.96 12.75
C ILE A 139 12.25 -5.38 12.30
N TRP A 140 13.35 -6.03 12.68
CA TRP A 140 14.69 -5.58 12.31
C TRP A 140 14.89 -5.59 10.78
N ARG A 141 14.54 -6.70 10.11
CA ARG A 141 14.64 -6.81 8.64
C ARG A 141 13.81 -5.75 7.93
N HIS A 142 12.60 -5.48 8.41
CA HIS A 142 11.78 -4.39 7.90
C HIS A 142 12.49 -3.03 8.01
N SER A 143 13.03 -2.70 9.19
CA SER A 143 13.68 -1.41 9.43
C SER A 143 14.91 -1.18 8.55
N LYS A 144 15.65 -2.25 8.22
CA LYS A 144 16.83 -2.22 7.37
C LYS A 144 16.52 -2.41 5.89
N CYS A 145 15.28 -2.71 5.54
CA CYS A 145 14.87 -2.97 4.18
C CYS A 145 14.91 -1.68 3.36
N LYS A 146 15.85 -1.59 2.41
CA LYS A 146 15.95 -0.49 1.45
C LYS A 146 14.93 -0.68 0.33
N TYR A 147 13.64 -0.47 0.63
CA TYR A 147 12.53 -0.67 -0.30
C TYR A 147 12.73 0.03 -1.65
N LYS A 148 13.21 1.28 -1.62
CA LYS A 148 13.53 2.03 -2.85
C LYS A 148 14.59 1.36 -3.70
N LEU A 149 15.65 0.84 -3.09
CA LEU A 149 16.73 0.16 -3.80
C LEU A 149 16.22 -1.14 -4.46
N LEU A 150 15.40 -1.91 -3.75
CA LEU A 150 14.77 -3.12 -4.32
C LEU A 150 13.80 -2.78 -5.46
N HIS A 151 13.08 -1.67 -5.34
CA HIS A 151 12.22 -1.16 -6.40
C HIS A 151 13.03 -0.79 -7.64
N ASP A 152 14.07 0.03 -7.48
CA ASP A 152 14.86 0.57 -8.58
C ASP A 152 15.66 -0.55 -9.31
N GLN A 153 15.99 -1.64 -8.62
CA GLN A 153 16.56 -2.85 -9.22
C GLN A 153 15.58 -3.61 -10.15
N VAL A 154 14.27 -3.50 -9.91
CA VAL A 154 13.25 -4.30 -10.61
C VAL A 154 12.42 -3.49 -11.60
N CYS A 155 11.99 -2.28 -11.24
CA CYS A 155 11.28 -1.34 -12.11
C CYS A 155 12.04 0.01 -12.03
N PRO A 156 13.17 0.17 -12.75
CA PRO A 156 13.90 1.44 -12.78
C PRO A 156 13.01 2.54 -13.36
N SER A 157 13.33 3.80 -13.03
CA SER A 157 12.60 4.95 -13.56
C SER A 157 12.63 4.92 -15.09
N LYS A 158 11.44 4.94 -15.69
CA LYS A 158 11.25 5.03 -17.15
C LYS A 158 11.32 6.48 -17.65
N VAL A 159 11.48 7.43 -16.74
CA VAL A 159 11.71 8.84 -17.04
C VAL A 159 13.18 8.99 -17.42
N ALA A 160 13.45 9.13 -18.73
CA ALA A 160 14.80 9.27 -19.23
C ALA A 160 15.36 10.66 -18.88
N THR A 161 16.35 10.72 -17.99
CA THR A 161 17.06 11.96 -17.62
C THR A 161 17.95 12.52 -18.75
N LYS A 162 18.10 11.77 -19.86
CA LYS A 162 18.95 12.12 -21.02
C LYS A 162 18.23 11.99 -22.37
N SER A 163 16.89 12.08 -22.40
CA SER A 163 16.13 12.05 -23.66
C SER A 163 16.35 13.32 -24.49
N GLU A 164 16.43 13.16 -25.82
CA GLU A 164 16.42 14.22 -26.84
C GLU A 164 15.13 15.07 -26.83
N LYS A 165 14.14 14.73 -25.99
CA LYS A 165 12.89 15.48 -25.78
C LYS A 165 12.68 15.86 -24.30
N PRO A 166 13.42 16.85 -23.77
CA PRO A 166 13.32 17.29 -22.38
C PRO A 166 11.92 17.77 -21.97
N LEU A 167 11.15 18.30 -22.93
CA LEU A 167 9.79 18.83 -22.72
C LEU A 167 8.79 17.77 -22.25
N GLU A 168 8.87 16.52 -22.71
CA GLU A 168 7.95 15.48 -22.26
C GLU A 168 8.23 15.06 -20.81
N SER A 169 9.50 14.98 -20.43
CA SER A 169 9.90 14.62 -19.06
C SER A 169 9.54 15.70 -18.04
N SER A 170 9.72 16.98 -18.37
CA SER A 170 9.34 18.09 -17.48
C SER A 170 7.82 18.20 -17.34
N VAL A 171 7.06 18.05 -18.43
CA VAL A 171 5.59 18.04 -18.40
C VAL A 171 5.05 16.84 -17.61
N ILE A 172 5.65 15.66 -17.72
CA ILE A 172 5.29 14.50 -16.90
C ILE A 172 5.56 14.76 -15.42
N LEU A 173 6.73 15.30 -15.08
CA LEU A 173 7.09 15.62 -13.69
C LEU A 173 6.19 16.71 -13.11
N GLU A 174 5.80 17.70 -13.92
CA GLU A 174 4.88 18.78 -13.55
C GLU A 174 3.44 18.27 -13.38
N LEU A 175 2.94 17.41 -14.27
CA LEU A 175 1.62 16.78 -14.17
C LEU A 175 1.53 15.77 -13.03
N LEU A 176 2.66 15.17 -12.64
CA LEU A 176 2.78 14.25 -11.51
C LEU A 176 3.27 14.95 -10.22
N SER A 177 3.55 16.26 -10.26
CA SER A 177 4.00 17.01 -9.11
C SER A 177 2.86 17.17 -8.08
N GLU A 178 3.23 17.15 -6.81
CA GLU A 178 2.30 17.00 -5.69
C GLU A 178 1.36 18.21 -5.49
N GLU A 179 1.65 19.34 -6.14
CA GLU A 179 0.84 20.57 -6.08
C GLU A 179 -0.40 20.53 -6.99
N ASN A 180 -0.42 19.68 -8.02
CA ASN A 180 -1.53 19.57 -8.99
C ASN A 180 -2.65 18.60 -8.55
N SER A 181 -3.00 18.61 -7.26
CA SER A 181 -4.17 17.86 -6.76
C SER A 181 -5.52 18.43 -7.24
N GLN A 182 -5.50 19.67 -7.75
CA GLN A 182 -6.53 20.17 -8.66
C GLN A 182 -6.09 19.86 -10.08
N LEU A 183 -6.48 18.69 -10.58
CA LEU A 183 -6.40 18.41 -12.02
C LEU A 183 -7.18 19.52 -12.73
N GLN A 184 -6.48 20.51 -13.28
CA GLN A 184 -7.04 21.44 -14.24
C GLN A 184 -7.39 20.57 -15.46
N THR A 185 -8.62 20.06 -15.48
CA THR A 185 -9.17 19.23 -16.58
C THR A 185 -9.35 20.04 -17.85
N GLN A 186 -9.13 21.35 -17.77
CA GLN A 186 -9.18 22.29 -18.87
C GLN A 186 -7.78 22.89 -19.03
N ALA A 187 -7.30 22.92 -20.28
CA ALA A 187 -6.11 23.66 -20.63
C ALA A 187 -6.27 25.10 -20.10
N SER A 188 -5.33 25.58 -19.29
CA SER A 188 -5.25 27.02 -19.05
C SER A 188 -5.11 27.67 -20.42
N LEU A 189 -5.97 28.65 -20.74
CA LEU A 189 -5.70 29.54 -21.85
C LEU A 189 -4.36 30.21 -21.55
N GLY A 190 -3.28 29.69 -22.13
CA GLY A 190 -2.06 30.47 -22.28
C GLY A 190 -2.39 31.71 -23.10
N GLU A 191 -1.83 32.85 -22.71
CA GLU A 191 -2.02 34.18 -23.31
C GLU A 191 -1.46 34.30 -24.75
N GLU A 192 -1.61 33.27 -25.60
CA GLU A 192 -1.37 33.41 -27.03
C GLU A 192 -2.69 33.75 -27.73
N VAL A 193 -3.09 35.01 -27.59
CA VAL A 193 -4.20 35.59 -28.37
C VAL A 193 -3.71 35.80 -29.80
N SER A 194 -4.06 34.88 -30.70
CA SER A 194 -3.85 35.10 -32.13
C SER A 194 -4.81 36.19 -32.61
N LEU A 195 -4.30 37.24 -33.23
CA LEU A 195 -5.10 38.32 -33.82
C LEU A 195 -5.31 38.04 -35.32
N ASP A 196 -6.48 38.37 -35.86
CA ASP A 196 -6.70 38.39 -37.31
C ASP A 196 -6.05 39.63 -37.96
N SER A 197 -6.03 39.70 -39.29
CA SER A 197 -5.50 40.86 -40.02
C SER A 197 -6.27 42.18 -39.75
N ALA A 198 -7.41 42.11 -39.07
CA ALA A 198 -8.22 43.24 -38.63
C ALA A 198 -8.04 43.55 -37.13
N GLY A 199 -7.15 42.84 -36.42
CA GLY A 199 -6.85 43.05 -35.01
C GLY A 199 -7.85 42.45 -34.02
N ASN A 200 -8.77 41.59 -34.48
CA ASN A 200 -9.71 40.91 -33.59
C ASN A 200 -9.09 39.65 -32.99
N SER A 201 -9.38 39.37 -31.72
CA SER A 201 -8.94 38.13 -31.08
C SER A 201 -9.63 36.92 -31.71
N ILE A 202 -8.84 36.05 -32.33
CA ILE A 202 -9.28 34.74 -32.77
C ILE A 202 -9.27 33.83 -31.55
N PHE A 203 -10.45 33.52 -31.01
CA PHE A 203 -10.58 32.44 -30.05
C PHE A 203 -10.42 31.10 -30.80
N PRO A 204 -9.39 30.29 -30.53
CA PRO A 204 -9.26 28.99 -31.17
C PRO A 204 -10.38 28.06 -30.67
N ILE A 205 -11.43 27.89 -31.48
CA ILE A 205 -12.54 27.00 -31.16
C ILE A 205 -12.08 25.54 -31.35
N GLY A 206 -11.78 24.89 -30.23
CA GLY A 206 -12.17 23.51 -29.93
C GLY A 206 -11.36 22.35 -30.52
N PHE A 207 -10.97 22.38 -31.80
CA PHE A 207 -10.40 21.18 -32.45
C PHE A 207 -8.89 21.23 -32.67
N THR A 208 -8.33 22.34 -33.15
CA THR A 208 -6.87 22.47 -33.39
C THR A 208 -6.08 22.55 -32.10
N GLN A 209 -6.61 23.25 -31.09
CA GLN A 209 -5.99 23.33 -29.76
C GLN A 209 -6.15 22.00 -28.99
N ALA A 210 -7.31 21.34 -29.07
CA ALA A 210 -7.50 20.03 -28.47
C ALA A 210 -6.62 18.95 -29.13
N LYS A 211 -6.41 19.02 -30.45
CA LYS A 211 -5.47 18.13 -31.15
C LYS A 211 -4.03 18.37 -30.70
N ARG A 212 -3.58 19.63 -30.64
CA ARG A 212 -2.25 19.97 -30.10
C ARG A 212 -2.08 19.53 -28.65
N TYR A 213 -3.12 19.67 -27.83
CA TYR A 213 -3.13 19.24 -26.43
C TYR A 213 -3.15 17.70 -26.27
N ALA A 214 -3.86 17.00 -27.15
CA ALA A 214 -3.86 15.53 -27.18
C ALA A 214 -2.52 14.98 -27.68
N GLU A 215 -1.87 15.66 -28.63
CA GLU A 215 -0.53 15.34 -29.13
C GLU A 215 0.56 15.65 -28.09
N SER A 216 0.38 16.68 -27.24
CA SER A 216 1.31 17.02 -26.17
C SER A 216 1.08 16.24 -24.87
N LYS A 217 -0.05 15.55 -24.72
CA LYS A 217 -0.34 14.77 -23.51
C LYS A 217 0.58 13.56 -23.45
N PRO A 218 1.42 13.45 -22.41
CA PRO A 218 2.33 12.32 -22.29
C PRO A 218 1.54 11.01 -22.16
N ARG A 219 2.02 9.98 -22.86
CA ARG A 219 1.43 8.65 -22.82
C ARG A 219 1.83 7.95 -21.52
N PHE A 220 1.12 8.24 -20.43
CA PHE A 220 1.38 7.65 -19.10
C PHE A 220 1.41 6.11 -19.08
N VAL A 221 0.79 5.45 -20.07
CA VAL A 221 0.84 3.99 -20.25
C VAL A 221 2.28 3.48 -20.43
N GLU A 222 3.16 4.27 -21.06
CA GLU A 222 4.56 3.89 -21.30
C GLU A 222 5.37 3.83 -19.99
N PHE A 223 4.91 4.52 -18.94
CA PHE A 223 5.50 4.52 -17.61
C PHE A 223 4.93 3.43 -16.69
N SER A 224 3.99 2.61 -17.18
CA SER A 224 3.40 1.53 -16.37
C SER A 224 4.42 0.41 -16.11
N CYS A 225 4.46 -0.12 -14.87
CA CYS A 225 5.19 -1.36 -14.59
C CYS A 225 4.34 -2.57 -15.01
N SER A 226 4.99 -3.56 -15.62
CA SER A 226 4.42 -4.86 -15.94
C SER A 226 4.09 -5.65 -14.67
N HIS A 227 3.14 -6.58 -14.77
CA HIS A 227 2.83 -7.50 -13.66
C HIS A 227 4.04 -8.29 -13.16
N PHE A 228 5.03 -8.53 -14.03
CA PHE A 228 6.24 -9.25 -13.67
C PHE A 228 7.20 -8.40 -12.84
N GLU A 229 7.37 -7.13 -13.19
CA GLU A 229 8.13 -6.17 -12.38
C GLU A 229 7.51 -6.03 -10.99
N VAL A 230 6.18 -5.88 -10.92
CA VAL A 230 5.46 -5.83 -9.63
C VAL A 230 5.67 -7.13 -8.84
N TYR A 231 5.50 -8.29 -9.47
CA TYR A 231 5.70 -9.58 -8.81
C TYR A 231 7.12 -9.75 -8.28
N ARG A 232 8.14 -9.44 -9.08
CA ARG A 232 9.54 -9.51 -8.67
C ARG A 232 9.83 -8.61 -7.48
N TYR A 233 9.32 -7.37 -7.50
CA TYR A 233 9.50 -6.44 -6.39
C TYR A 233 8.90 -7.00 -5.10
N VAL A 234 7.65 -7.46 -5.14
CA VAL A 234 6.98 -8.03 -3.96
C VAL A 234 7.69 -9.30 -3.48
N LEU A 235 8.19 -10.14 -4.40
CA LEU A 235 8.97 -11.34 -4.04
C LEU A 235 10.26 -10.97 -3.31
N LEU A 236 11.05 -10.02 -3.82
CA LEU A 236 12.28 -9.57 -3.17
C LEU A 236 12.00 -9.00 -1.79
N VAL A 237 10.99 -8.12 -1.66
CA VAL A 237 10.57 -7.57 -0.37
C VAL A 237 10.17 -8.68 0.59
N THR A 238 9.41 -9.66 0.13
CA THR A 238 8.95 -10.79 0.95
C THR A 238 10.12 -11.62 1.46
N GLN A 239 11.11 -11.90 0.60
CA GLN A 239 12.31 -12.65 0.98
C GLN A 239 13.22 -11.87 1.95
N GLN A 240 13.32 -10.56 1.76
CA GLN A 240 14.16 -9.70 2.61
C GLN A 240 13.54 -9.47 3.98
N VAL A 241 12.22 -9.25 4.05
CA VAL A 241 11.53 -8.85 5.28
C VAL A 241 11.06 -10.05 6.12
N ILE A 242 10.49 -11.09 5.49
CA ILE A 242 9.88 -12.21 6.21
C ILE A 242 10.93 -13.31 6.44
N PRO A 243 11.23 -13.69 7.71
CA PRO A 243 12.13 -14.80 8.00
C PRO A 243 11.67 -16.11 7.36
N HIS A 244 12.61 -16.90 6.84
CA HIS A 244 12.32 -18.11 6.06
C HIS A 244 11.47 -19.12 6.84
N GLU A 245 11.66 -19.16 8.15
CA GLU A 245 11.01 -20.12 9.02
C GLU A 245 9.52 -19.83 9.22
N PHE A 246 9.02 -18.64 8.86
CA PHE A 246 7.58 -18.39 8.81
C PHE A 246 6.87 -19.21 7.74
N TRP A 247 7.58 -19.62 6.69
CA TRP A 247 7.02 -20.46 5.62
C TRP A 247 6.90 -21.92 6.05
N GLY A 248 7.70 -22.36 7.02
CA GLY A 248 7.81 -23.74 7.49
C GLY A 248 8.51 -24.68 6.50
N SER A 249 8.36 -24.47 5.19
CA SER A 249 9.07 -25.19 4.14
C SER A 249 9.15 -24.40 2.83
N ASP A 250 10.09 -24.77 1.96
CA ASP A 250 10.18 -24.20 0.61
C ASP A 250 8.96 -24.55 -0.25
N SER A 251 8.31 -25.69 0.00
CA SER A 251 7.09 -26.07 -0.72
C SER A 251 5.96 -25.06 -0.43
N ASN A 252 5.76 -24.72 0.85
CA ASN A 252 4.78 -23.71 1.25
C ASN A 252 5.12 -22.34 0.66
N PHE A 253 6.40 -21.94 0.70
CA PHE A 253 6.84 -20.69 0.11
C PHE A 253 6.55 -20.63 -1.40
N LYS A 254 6.83 -21.72 -2.14
CA LYS A 254 6.50 -21.83 -3.58
C LYS A 254 4.99 -21.74 -3.82
N HIS A 255 4.17 -22.35 -2.99
CA HIS A 255 2.71 -22.22 -3.08
C HIS A 255 2.25 -20.76 -2.92
N ILE A 256 2.76 -20.06 -1.91
CA ILE A 256 2.46 -18.63 -1.70
C ILE A 256 2.94 -17.80 -2.90
N CYS A 257 4.15 -18.05 -3.41
CA CYS A 257 4.67 -17.35 -4.59
C CYS A 257 3.75 -17.49 -5.82
N ARG A 258 3.18 -18.68 -6.05
CA ARG A 258 2.20 -18.91 -7.13
C ARG A 258 0.91 -18.13 -6.89
N SER A 259 0.40 -18.13 -5.66
CA SER A 259 -0.79 -17.35 -5.30
C SER A 259 -0.56 -15.84 -5.43
N MET A 260 0.64 -15.34 -5.12
CA MET A 260 1.00 -13.93 -5.28
C MET A 260 0.94 -13.47 -6.74
N ILE A 261 1.57 -14.19 -7.66
CA ILE A 261 1.55 -13.81 -9.09
C ILE A 261 0.15 -13.92 -9.69
N GLN A 262 -0.63 -14.93 -9.29
CA GLN A 262 -2.04 -15.05 -9.67
C GLN A 262 -2.82 -13.83 -9.17
N HIS A 263 -2.67 -13.48 -7.89
CA HIS A 263 -3.34 -12.32 -7.31
C HIS A 263 -2.96 -11.04 -8.06
N ILE A 264 -1.68 -10.79 -8.35
CA ILE A 264 -1.23 -9.59 -9.07
C ILE A 264 -1.86 -9.50 -10.48
N ARG A 265 -1.97 -10.63 -11.20
CA ARG A 265 -2.50 -10.69 -12.57
C ARG A 265 -4.01 -10.51 -12.70
N LEU A 266 -4.78 -10.68 -11.62
CA LEU A 266 -6.24 -10.55 -11.67
C LEU A 266 -6.67 -9.15 -12.15
N ARG A 267 -7.59 -9.07 -13.11
CA ARG A 267 -8.10 -7.77 -13.55
C ARG A 267 -9.08 -7.21 -12.52
N MET A 268 -9.36 -5.91 -12.61
CA MET A 268 -10.29 -5.22 -11.69
C MET A 268 -11.68 -5.87 -11.66
N ALA A 269 -12.17 -6.38 -12.80
CA ALA A 269 -13.47 -7.06 -12.92
C ALA A 269 -13.49 -8.49 -12.33
N ASP A 270 -12.35 -9.17 -12.26
CA ASP A 270 -12.28 -10.54 -11.75
C ASP A 270 -12.50 -10.57 -10.24
N ALA A 271 -12.07 -9.51 -9.54
CA ALA A 271 -12.24 -9.33 -8.09
C ALA A 271 -13.70 -9.04 -7.66
N SER A 272 -14.54 -8.56 -8.57
CA SER A 272 -15.98 -8.40 -8.37
C SER A 272 -16.79 -9.60 -8.86
N GLY A 273 -16.25 -10.41 -9.78
CA GLY A 273 -16.87 -11.65 -10.29
C GLY A 273 -16.85 -12.83 -9.33
N GLU A 274 -15.86 -12.91 -8.43
CA GLU A 274 -15.80 -13.95 -7.39
C GLU A 274 -16.94 -13.85 -6.37
N ARG A 275 -17.53 -12.65 -6.21
CA ARG A 275 -18.75 -12.43 -5.40
C ARG A 275 -20.00 -13.05 -5.99
N ARG A 276 -20.09 -13.24 -7.31
CA ARG A 276 -21.29 -13.81 -7.96
C ARG A 276 -21.29 -15.34 -7.94
N LYS A 277 -20.12 -15.98 -8.04
CA LYS A 277 -20.03 -17.45 -8.05
C LYS A 277 -20.23 -18.09 -6.68
N ALA A 278 -19.91 -17.38 -5.59
CA ALA A 278 -20.19 -17.84 -4.24
C ALA A 278 -21.70 -17.83 -3.90
N ASP A 279 -22.44 -16.83 -4.40
CA ASP A 279 -23.89 -16.69 -4.18
C ASP A 279 -24.72 -17.76 -4.93
N THR A 280 -24.21 -18.27 -6.05
CA THR A 280 -24.90 -19.33 -6.83
C THR A 280 -24.71 -20.72 -6.24
N ARG A 281 -23.68 -20.97 -5.44
CA ARG A 281 -23.42 -22.28 -4.81
C ARG A 281 -24.14 -22.50 -3.48
N GLN A 282 -24.83 -21.49 -2.94
CA GLN A 282 -25.70 -21.62 -1.76
C GLN A 282 -27.19 -21.81 -2.11
N ARG A 283 -27.53 -21.96 -3.40
CA ARG A 283 -28.91 -22.17 -3.89
C ARG A 283 -29.10 -23.45 -4.70
N LEU A 284 -28.25 -24.46 -4.47
CA LEU A 284 -28.42 -25.82 -4.99
C LEU A 284 -28.21 -26.82 -3.85
#